data_AF-A0A7C1I715-F1
#
_entry.id   AF-A0A7C1I715-F1
#
_cell.length_a   1.000
_cell.length_b   1.000
_cell.length_c   1.000
_cell.angle_alpha   90.00
_cell.angle_beta   90.00
_cell.angle_gamma   90.00
#
_symmetry.space_group_name_H-M   'P 1'
#
loop_
_entity.id
_entity.type
_entity.pdbx_description
1 polymer ?
#
loop_
_entity_poly.entity_id
_entity_poly.type
_entity_poly.pdbx_seq_one_letter_code
_entity_poly.pdbx_strand_id
1 'polypeptide(L)' 'MNRYECLLCGEIYDPEMGDFEGAIEPGVPFEALPDDWCCPECGAPWQDFIELEDLATTTRRLLFDPALKSGVG' A
#
# COMPACT_ATOMS: atom_id res chain seq x y z
N MET A 1 -4.10 -9.62 8.38
CA MET A 1 -2.90 -9.37 7.56
C MET A 1 -2.96 -7.92 7.12
N ASN A 2 -1.81 -7.27 6.94
CA ASN A 2 -1.79 -5.84 6.62
C ASN A 2 -1.98 -5.66 5.11
N ARG A 3 -2.74 -4.63 4.74
CA ARG A 3 -3.01 -4.28 3.34
C ARG A 3 -2.06 -3.19 2.89
N TYR A 4 -1.73 -3.18 1.60
CA TYR A 4 -0.73 -2.29 1.04
C TYR A 4 -1.29 -1.54 -0.16
N GLU A 5 -1.03 -0.24 -0.27
CA GLU A 5 -1.48 0.60 -1.37
C GLU A 5 -0.30 1.02 -2.23
N CYS A 6 -0.44 0.88 -3.55
CA CYS A 6 0.52 1.38 -4.52
C CYS A 6 0.53 2.91 -4.51
N LEU A 7 1.67 3.52 -4.24
CA LEU A 7 1.84 4.97 -4.21
C LEU A 7 1.70 5.63 -5.59
N LEU A 8 1.81 4.86 -6.68
CA LEU A 8 1.74 5.40 -8.04
C LEU A 8 0.32 5.41 -8.63
N CYS A 9 -0.47 4.37 -8.36
CA CYS A 9 -1.82 4.24 -8.94
C CYS A 9 -2.95 4.08 -7.91
N GLY A 10 -2.64 3.80 -6.64
CA GLY A 10 -3.63 3.59 -5.58
C GLY A 10 -4.22 2.18 -5.50
N GLU A 11 -3.68 1.21 -6.24
CA GLU A 11 -4.13 -0.18 -6.16
C GLU A 11 -3.84 -0.79 -4.79
N ILE A 12 -4.76 -1.58 -4.24
CA ILE A 12 -4.63 -2.14 -2.89
C ILE A 12 -4.39 -3.65 -2.97
N TYR A 13 -3.19 -4.06 -2.58
CA TYR A 13 -2.92 -5.47 -2.31
C TYR A 13 -3.56 -5.89 -0.98
N ASP A 14 -4.51 -6.81 -1.05
CA ASP A 14 -5.10 -7.48 0.10
C ASP A 14 -4.60 -8.93 0.18
N PRO A 15 -3.75 -9.28 1.18
CA PRO A 15 -3.29 -10.64 1.38
C PRO A 15 -4.41 -11.67 1.47
N GLU A 16 -5.61 -11.32 1.94
CA GLU A 16 -6.73 -12.25 2.04
C GLU A 16 -7.34 -12.57 0.66
N MET A 17 -7.13 -11.71 -0.33
CA MET A 17 -7.56 -11.92 -1.71
C MET A 17 -6.45 -12.43 -2.61
N GLY A 18 -5.18 -12.12 -2.29
CA GLY A 18 -4.06 -12.35 -3.19
C GLY A 18 -4.11 -11.41 -4.40
N ASP A 19 -3.45 -11.82 -5.48
CA ASP A 19 -3.44 -11.10 -6.76
C ASP A 19 -3.50 -12.12 -7.90
N PHE A 20 -4.68 -12.28 -8.50
CA PHE A 20 -4.89 -13.25 -9.57
C PHE A 20 -4.10 -12.91 -10.84
N GLU A 21 -3.93 -11.63 -11.17
CA GLU A 21 -3.21 -11.21 -12.36
C GLU A 21 -1.69 -11.44 -12.21
N GLY A 22 -1.16 -11.20 -11.01
CA GLY A 22 0.21 -11.53 -10.61
C GLY A 22 0.44 -12.99 -10.22
N ALA A 23 -0.56 -13.87 -10.36
CA ALA A 23 -0.51 -15.28 -9.98
C ALA A 23 -0.14 -15.53 -8.49
N ILE A 24 -0.61 -14.65 -7.61
CA ILE A 24 -0.48 -14.73 -6.16
C ILE A 24 -1.78 -15.26 -5.56
N GLU A 25 -1.68 -16.37 -4.82
CA GLU A 25 -2.84 -16.96 -4.16
C GLU A 25 -3.32 -16.14 -2.94
N PRO A 26 -4.62 -16.27 -2.57
CA PRO A 26 -5.12 -15.79 -1.29
C PRO A 26 -4.31 -16.34 -0.10
N GLY A 27 -4.07 -15.48 0.88
CA GLY A 27 -3.33 -15.78 2.11
C GLY A 27 -1.83 -15.54 2.05
N VAL A 28 -1.29 -15.10 0.89
CA VAL A 28 0.12 -14.71 0.78
C VAL A 28 0.31 -13.33 1.42
N PRO A 29 1.17 -13.18 2.44
CA PRO A 29 1.48 -11.85 2.98
C PRO A 29 2.38 -11.08 2.02
N PHE A 30 2.30 -9.75 2.06
CA PHE A 30 3.10 -8.86 1.19
C PHE A 30 4.62 -9.11 1.30
N GLU A 31 5.11 -9.42 2.51
CA GLU A 31 6.52 -9.77 2.77
C GLU A 31 6.98 -11.08 2.12
N ALA A 32 6.04 -11.94 1.69
CA ALA A 32 6.32 -13.20 1.01
C ALA A 32 6.08 -13.11 -0.50
N LEU A 33 5.78 -11.92 -1.03
CA LEU A 33 5.68 -11.72 -2.47
C LEU A 33 7.04 -11.96 -3.14
N PRO A 34 7.05 -12.51 -4.36
CA PRO A 34 8.26 -12.63 -5.17
C PRO A 34 8.93 -11.27 -5.43
N ASP A 35 10.26 -11.24 -5.54
CA ASP A 35 11.02 -10.01 -5.83
C ASP A 35 10.66 -9.38 -7.20
N ASP A 36 10.16 -10.19 -8.12
CA ASP A 36 9.72 -9.81 -9.46
C ASP A 36 8.22 -9.49 -9.55
N TRP A 37 7.50 -9.58 -8.43
CA TRP A 37 6.11 -9.13 -8.37
C TRP A 37 6.04 -7.60 -8.53
N CYS A 38 5.13 -7.17 -9.39
CA CYS A 38 4.85 -5.79 -9.69
C CYS A 38 3.35 -5.54 -9.54
N CYS A 39 2.97 -4.28 -9.28
CA CYS A 39 1.59 -3.85 -9.24
C CYS A 39 0.85 -4.31 -10.50
N PRO A 40 -0.27 -5.05 -10.39
CA PRO A 40 -1.01 -5.56 -11.54
C PRO A 40 -1.58 -4.42 -12.41
N GLU A 41 -1.95 -3.30 -11.79
CA GLU A 41 -2.55 -2.16 -12.49
C GLU A 41 -1.55 -1.29 -13.25
N CYS A 42 -0.34 -1.08 -12.71
CA CYS A 42 0.60 -0.09 -13.26
C CYS A 42 2.03 -0.59 -13.49
N GLY A 43 2.36 -1.81 -13.06
CA GLY A 43 3.70 -2.39 -13.19
C GLY A 43 4.77 -1.82 -12.26
N ALA A 44 4.39 -1.02 -11.27
CA ALA A 44 5.31 -0.52 -10.25
C ALA A 44 5.92 -1.68 -9.43
N PRO A 45 7.19 -1.61 -9.03
CA PRO A 45 7.78 -2.60 -8.14
C PRO A 45 7.10 -2.60 -6.76
N TRP A 46 7.19 -3.71 -6.04
CA TRP A 46 6.67 -3.85 -4.67
C TRP A 46 7.18 -2.77 -3.69
N GLN A 47 8.33 -2.17 -3.97
CA GLN A 47 8.93 -1.10 -3.16
C GLN A 47 8.12 0.20 -3.17
N ASP A 48 7.26 0.40 -4.18
CA ASP A 48 6.38 1.56 -4.30
C ASP A 48 5.03 1.35 -3.60
N PHE A 49 4.91 0.34 -2.75
CA PHE A 49 3.73 0.12 -1.91
C PHE A 49 3.99 0.58 -0.47
N ILE A 50 2.93 1.09 0.16
CA ILE A 50 2.94 1.47 1.58
C ILE A 50 1.85 0.72 2.33
N GLU A 51 2.13 0.38 3.59
CA GLU A 51 1.13 -0.24 4.45
C GLU A 51 -0.02 0.73 4.77
N LEU A 52 -1.26 0.26 4.67
CA LEU A 52 -2.45 1.08 4.97
C LEU A 52 -2.58 1.45 6.45
N GLU A 53 -1.97 0.71 7.40
CA GLU A 53 -1.90 1.17 8.80
C GLU A 53 -1.02 2.43 8.94
N ASP A 54 0.03 2.56 8.12
CA ASP A 54 0.86 3.76 8.07
C ASP A 54 0.12 4.94 7.45
N LEU A 55 -0.76 4.71 6.45
CA LEU A 55 -1.62 5.77 5.91
C LEU A 55 -2.70 6.19 6.90
N ALA A 56 -3.34 5.26 7.61
CA ALA A 56 -4.30 5.62 8.64
C ALA A 56 -3.65 6.44 9.77
N THR A 57 -2.39 6.18 10.09
CA THR A 57 -1.66 6.93 11.13
C THR A 57 -1.15 8.27 10.59
N THR A 58 -0.61 8.31 9.38
CA THR A 58 -0.04 9.52 8.75
C THR A 58 -1.12 10.47 8.28
N THR A 59 -2.15 9.98 7.61
CA THR A 59 -3.27 10.78 7.11
C THR A 59 -4.17 11.25 8.25
N ARG A 60 -4.32 10.48 9.34
CA ARG A 60 -5.02 10.96 10.54
C ARG A 60 -4.23 12.06 11.25
N ARG A 61 -2.89 12.04 11.22
CA ARG A 61 -2.07 13.20 11.63
C ARG A 61 -2.23 14.39 10.68
N LEU A 62 -2.07 14.21 9.37
CA LEU A 62 -2.08 15.34 8.43
C LEU A 62 -3.48 15.97 8.22
N LEU A 63 -4.54 15.17 8.19
CA LEU A 63 -5.91 15.67 7.98
C LEU A 63 -6.61 16.07 9.29
N PHE A 64 -6.21 15.54 10.46
CA PHE A 64 -6.87 15.84 11.74
C PHE A 64 -5.98 16.48 12.82
N ASP A 65 -4.65 16.56 12.70
CA ASP A 65 -3.84 17.38 13.63
C ASP A 65 -3.83 18.85 13.20
N PRO A 66 -4.45 19.76 13.97
CA PRO A 66 -4.41 21.20 13.68
C PRO A 66 -2.99 21.80 13.77
N ALA A 67 -2.03 21.10 14.39
CA ALA A 67 -0.64 21.55 14.53
C ALA A 67 0.20 21.42 13.23
N LEU A 68 -0.19 20.52 12.30
CA LEU A 68 0.54 20.32 11.04
C LEU A 68 -0.08 21.10 9.86
N LYS A 69 -1.28 21.65 10.01
CA LYS A 69 -1.94 22.47 8.98
C LYS A 69 -1.36 23.89 8.85
N SER A 70 -0.62 24.36 9.84
CA SER A 70 0.08 25.65 9.81
C SER A 70 1.55 25.46 9.45
N GLY A 71 1.82 25.10 8.20
CA GLY A 71 3.17 24.85 7.68
C GLY A 71 3.44 25.40 6.28
N VAL A 72 2.64 26.37 5.81
CA VAL A 72 3.04 27.28 4.72
C VAL A 72 3.35 28.61 5.39
N GLY A 73 4.62 28.78 5.76
CA GLY A 73 5.21 30.03 6.23
C GLY A 73 6.46 30.31 5.42
#